data_AF-A0A7K5YUL3-F1
#
_entry.id   AF-A0A7K5YUL3-F1
#
_cell.length_a   1.000
_cell.length_b   1.000
_cell.length_c   1.000
_cell.angle_alpha   90.00
_cell.angle_beta   90.00
_cell.angle_gamma   90.00
#
_symmetry.space_group_name_H-M   'P 1'
#
loop_
_entity.id
_entity.type
_entity.pdbx_description
1 polymer ?
#
loop_
_entity_poly.entity_id
_entity_poly.type
_entity_poly.pdbx_seq_one_letter_code
_entity_poly.pdbx_strand_id
1 'polypeptide(L)'
;GMKSLHVDKQLLIVANAHMHWDPEYSDVKLIQTMMFVSELKNILEKASSRPSSPTADPNSIPLVLCADLNSLPDSGVVEYLSNGIVADNHKDFKELRYNECLMNFSGNGKNGASEGRITHGFQLKSAYENNLMPYTNYTFDFKGVIDYIFYSNTHMNVLGVLGPLDPQWLVDNNITGCPHPHIPSDHFSLLTQLELHPPLLPLVNGVHLPNRR
;
A
#
# COMPACT_ATOMS: atom_id res chain seq x y z
N GLY A 1 38.94 1.70 23.91
CA GLY A 1 37.83 2.64 23.67
C GLY A 1 36.58 1.84 23.41
N MET A 2 35.56 1.97 24.26
CA MET A 2 34.27 1.33 24.06
C MET A 2 33.67 1.86 22.75
N LYS A 3 33.53 1.00 21.74
CA LYS A 3 32.69 1.30 20.59
C LYS A 3 31.29 1.49 21.13
N SER A 4 30.72 2.69 20.92
CA SER A 4 29.31 2.95 21.16
C SER A 4 28.51 1.84 20.49
N LEU A 5 27.73 1.09 21.28
CA LEU A 5 26.70 0.20 20.76
C LEU A 5 25.72 1.10 20.00
N HIS A 6 25.90 1.21 18.68
CA HIS A 6 24.89 1.79 17.82
C HIS A 6 23.64 0.93 18.00
N VAL A 7 22.66 1.43 18.74
CA VAL A 7 21.30 0.89 18.66
C VAL A 7 20.86 1.22 17.23
N ASP A 8 20.86 0.21 16.36
CA ASP A 8 20.26 0.35 15.04
C ASP A 8 18.81 0.81 15.25
N LYS A 9 18.53 2.07 14.88
CA LYS A 9 17.19 2.64 14.99
C LYS A 9 16.32 1.96 13.92
N GLN A 10 15.28 1.26 14.35
CA GLN A 10 14.25 0.77 13.44
C GLN A 10 13.44 1.95 12.90
N LEU A 11 13.41 2.10 11.58
CA LEU A 11 12.59 3.09 10.90
C LEU A 11 11.31 2.44 10.37
N LEU A 12 10.26 3.24 10.19
CA LEU A 12 9.00 2.88 9.57
C LEU A 12 8.48 4.10 8.82
N ILE A 13 8.04 3.90 7.58
CA ILE A 13 7.34 4.93 6.82
C ILE A 13 5.84 4.67 6.93
N VAL A 14 5.10 5.69 7.33
CA VAL A 14 3.64 5.69 7.27
C VAL A 14 3.23 6.75 6.26
N ALA A 15 2.51 6.32 5.23
CA ALA A 15 2.04 7.16 4.14
C ALA A 15 0.50 7.21 4.19
N ASN A 16 -0.06 8.38 3.90
CA ASN A 16 -1.51 8.57 3.82
C ASN A 16 -1.86 9.40 2.59
N ALA A 17 -2.87 8.99 1.83
CA ALA A 17 -3.34 9.70 0.64
C ALA A 17 -4.87 9.63 0.48
N HIS A 18 -5.41 10.56 -0.30
CA HIS A 18 -6.80 10.56 -0.73
C HIS A 18 -6.82 10.89 -2.22
N MET A 19 -7.19 9.93 -3.07
CA MET A 19 -7.13 10.06 -4.52
C MET A 19 -8.39 10.72 -5.07
N HIS A 20 -8.32 11.20 -6.32
CA HIS A 20 -9.47 11.78 -6.99
C HIS A 20 -10.68 10.84 -6.97
N TRP A 21 -11.89 11.37 -6.86
CA TRP A 21 -13.08 10.56 -6.56
C TRP A 21 -13.87 10.11 -7.79
N ASP A 22 -13.90 10.93 -8.85
CA ASP A 22 -14.83 10.75 -9.97
C ASP A 22 -14.66 9.37 -10.65
N PRO A 23 -15.72 8.55 -10.75
CA PRO A 23 -15.66 7.22 -11.37
C PRO A 23 -15.21 7.26 -12.83
N GLU A 24 -15.39 8.38 -13.53
CA GLU A 24 -14.94 8.56 -14.91
C GLU A 24 -13.45 8.90 -15.05
N TYR A 25 -12.68 8.88 -13.96
CA TYR A 25 -11.27 9.27 -13.99
C TYR A 25 -10.37 8.19 -13.38
N SER A 26 -10.57 6.95 -13.81
CA SER A 26 -9.73 5.79 -13.46
C SER A 26 -8.25 6.01 -13.80
N ASP A 27 -7.98 6.71 -14.89
CA ASP A 27 -6.65 7.08 -15.37
C ASP A 27 -5.97 8.03 -14.39
N VAL A 28 -6.69 9.06 -13.92
CA VAL A 28 -6.18 10.01 -12.93
C VAL A 28 -5.86 9.30 -11.62
N LYS A 29 -6.75 8.43 -11.12
CA LYS A 29 -6.54 7.66 -9.89
C LYS A 29 -5.29 6.78 -9.98
N LEU A 30 -5.11 6.10 -11.12
CA LEU A 30 -3.94 5.26 -11.37
C LEU A 30 -2.65 6.07 -11.45
N ILE A 31 -2.65 7.18 -12.18
CA ILE A 31 -1.49 8.07 -12.32
C ILE A 31 -1.11 8.70 -10.96
N GLN A 32 -2.09 9.17 -10.19
CA GLN A 32 -1.85 9.70 -8.84
C GLN A 32 -1.20 8.66 -7.93
N THR A 33 -1.66 7.41 -8.00
CA THR A 33 -1.07 6.30 -7.25
C THR A 33 0.38 6.03 -7.67
N MET A 34 0.68 6.04 -8.96
CA MET A 34 2.05 5.88 -9.47
C MET A 34 2.98 7.02 -9.01
N MET A 35 2.51 8.26 -9.11
CA MET A 35 3.26 9.43 -8.64
C MET A 35 3.53 9.32 -7.13
N PHE A 36 2.53 8.94 -6.35
CA PHE A 36 2.63 8.77 -4.91
C PHE A 36 3.67 7.71 -4.54
N VAL A 37 3.60 6.52 -5.15
CA VAL A 37 4.55 5.43 -4.89
C VAL A 37 5.97 5.80 -5.34
N SER A 38 6.12 6.50 -6.47
CA SER A 38 7.42 7.01 -6.94
C SER A 38 8.04 7.99 -5.94
N GLU A 39 7.24 8.91 -5.38
CA GLU A 39 7.74 9.85 -4.37
C GLU A 39 8.06 9.16 -3.04
N LEU A 40 7.31 8.13 -2.65
CA LEU A 40 7.65 7.32 -1.47
C LEU A 40 9.02 6.64 -1.63
N LYS A 41 9.35 6.14 -2.83
CA LYS A 41 10.69 5.62 -3.13
C LYS A 41 11.76 6.70 -2.94
N ASN A 42 11.53 7.92 -3.45
CA ASN A 42 12.47 9.04 -3.29
C ASN A 42 12.67 9.44 -1.82
N ILE A 43 11.61 9.40 -1.00
CA ILE A 43 11.70 9.65 0.44
C ILE A 43 12.50 8.55 1.13
N LEU A 44 12.25 7.28 0.78
CA LEU A 44 12.95 6.13 1.34
C LEU A 44 14.45 6.16 1.03
N GLU A 45 14.83 6.49 -0.21
CA GLU A 45 16.24 6.62 -0.61
C GLU A 45 16.96 7.68 0.23
N LYS A 46 16.31 8.83 0.47
CA LYS A 46 16.84 9.89 1.34
C LYS A 46 16.94 9.42 2.80
N ALA A 47 15.93 8.73 3.32
CA ALA A 47 15.95 8.21 4.69
C ALA A 47 16.98 7.09 4.91
N SER A 48 17.26 6.31 3.87
CA SER A 48 18.14 5.13 3.90
C SER A 48 19.60 5.44 3.59
N SER A 49 19.91 6.66 3.15
CA SER A 49 21.25 7.09 2.76
C SER A 49 22.24 7.07 3.92
N ARG A 50 22.73 5.86 4.23
CA ARG A 50 24.01 5.59 4.87
C ARG A 50 25.11 5.81 3.81
N PRO A 51 26.29 6.36 4.18
CA PRO A 51 27.32 6.79 3.23
C PRO A 51 27.91 5.73 2.25
N SER A 52 27.42 4.49 2.24
CA SER A 52 28.11 3.33 1.66
C SER A 52 27.29 2.40 0.76
N SER A 53 26.05 2.73 0.36
CA SER A 53 25.30 1.95 -0.65
C SER A 53 24.92 2.81 -1.87
N PRO A 54 25.30 2.42 -3.10
CA PRO A 54 24.99 3.18 -4.32
C PRO A 54 23.51 3.17 -4.72
N THR A 55 22.72 2.23 -4.19
CA THR A 55 21.27 2.15 -4.38
C THR A 55 20.62 1.69 -3.07
N ALA A 56 19.58 2.39 -2.61
CA ALA A 56 18.81 1.94 -1.45
C ALA A 56 17.81 0.87 -1.92
N ASP A 57 17.78 -0.28 -1.25
CA ASP A 57 16.72 -1.28 -1.44
C ASP A 57 15.38 -0.62 -1.04
N PRO A 58 14.36 -0.57 -1.93
CA PRO A 58 13.04 -0.01 -1.62
C PRO A 58 12.32 -0.75 -0.49
N ASN A 59 12.80 -1.92 -0.09
CA ASN A 59 12.30 -2.67 1.04
C ASN A 59 13.21 -2.54 2.29
N SER A 60 14.19 -1.63 2.30
CA SER A 60 15.09 -1.45 3.48
C SER A 60 14.40 -0.80 4.68
N ILE A 61 13.34 -0.03 4.46
CA ILE A 61 12.49 0.54 5.49
C ILE A 61 11.07 0.05 5.24
N PRO A 62 10.40 -0.58 6.24
CA PRO A 62 9.02 -1.01 6.10
C PRO A 62 8.08 0.17 5.82
N LEU A 63 7.05 -0.07 5.01
CA LEU A 63 6.01 0.89 4.63
C LEU A 63 4.64 0.39 5.10
N VAL A 64 3.88 1.28 5.72
CA VAL A 64 2.42 1.19 5.86
C VAL A 64 1.80 2.33 5.06
N LEU A 65 0.95 1.99 4.08
CA LEU A 65 0.27 2.94 3.20
C LEU A 65 -1.23 2.86 3.48
N CYS A 66 -1.78 3.93 4.03
CA CYS A 66 -3.22 4.12 4.18
C CYS A 66 -3.72 5.00 3.04
N ALA A 67 -4.84 4.67 2.42
CA ALA A 67 -5.44 5.59 1.46
C ALA A 67 -6.93 5.35 1.26
N ASP A 68 -7.67 6.44 1.07
CA ASP A 68 -8.90 6.42 0.27
C ASP A 68 -8.46 6.52 -1.20
N LEU A 69 -8.54 5.40 -1.91
CA LEU A 69 -8.12 5.31 -3.29
C LEU A 69 -9.25 5.65 -4.26
N ASN A 70 -10.50 5.78 -3.79
CA ASN A 70 -11.69 5.87 -4.64
C ASN A 70 -11.70 4.82 -5.77
N SER A 71 -11.13 3.63 -5.49
CA SER A 71 -10.84 2.59 -6.48
C SER A 71 -11.22 1.22 -5.90
N LEU A 72 -12.00 0.45 -6.65
CA LEU A 72 -12.46 -0.88 -6.26
C LEU A 72 -11.33 -1.92 -6.31
N PRO A 73 -11.48 -3.09 -5.65
CA PRO A 73 -10.43 -4.11 -5.60
C PRO A 73 -9.99 -4.67 -6.96
N ASP A 74 -10.82 -4.56 -8.00
CA ASP A 74 -10.56 -5.01 -9.37
C ASP A 74 -10.00 -3.92 -10.30
N SER A 75 -9.63 -2.77 -9.74
CA SER A 75 -9.03 -1.64 -10.46
C SER A 75 -7.53 -1.83 -10.72
N GLY A 76 -7.03 -1.12 -11.73
CA GLY A 76 -5.59 -1.04 -12.02
C GLY A 76 -4.78 -0.40 -10.90
N VAL A 77 -5.42 0.44 -10.06
CA VAL A 77 -4.80 1.02 -8.86
C VAL A 77 -4.43 -0.07 -7.86
N VAL A 78 -5.38 -0.95 -7.55
CA VAL A 78 -5.18 -2.05 -6.58
C VAL A 78 -4.28 -3.14 -7.18
N GLU A 79 -4.40 -3.43 -8.47
CA GLU A 79 -3.48 -4.31 -9.21
C GLU A 79 -2.04 -3.82 -9.09
N TYR A 80 -1.79 -2.54 -9.41
CA TYR A 80 -0.47 -1.93 -9.36
C TYR A 80 0.16 -2.04 -7.97
N LEU A 81 -0.58 -1.62 -6.93
CA LEU A 81 -0.10 -1.67 -5.55
C LEU A 81 0.18 -3.09 -5.05
N SER A 82 -0.70 -4.04 -5.38
CA SER A 82 -0.61 -5.42 -4.88
C SER A 82 0.46 -6.24 -5.60
N ASN A 83 0.57 -6.07 -6.92
CA ASN A 83 1.48 -6.88 -7.74
C ASN A 83 2.84 -6.21 -7.96
N GLY A 84 2.97 -4.92 -7.64
CA GLY A 84 4.15 -4.12 -7.97
C GLY A 84 4.30 -3.81 -9.45
N ILE A 85 3.27 -4.07 -10.24
CA ILE A 85 3.28 -3.95 -11.69
C ILE A 85 1.87 -3.73 -12.24
N VAL A 86 1.78 -2.93 -13.30
CA VAL A 86 0.59 -2.82 -14.15
C VAL A 86 1.04 -2.62 -15.61
N ALA A 87 0.24 -3.11 -16.56
CA ALA A 87 0.53 -2.90 -17.97
C ALA A 87 0.30 -1.43 -18.36
N ASP A 88 1.16 -0.87 -19.23
CA ASP A 88 1.02 0.53 -19.69
C ASP A 88 -0.18 0.74 -20.62
N ASN A 89 -0.76 -0.35 -21.13
CA ASN A 89 -2.00 -0.41 -21.90
C ASN A 89 -3.21 -0.87 -21.08
N HIS A 90 -3.13 -0.82 -19.74
CA HIS A 90 -4.25 -1.20 -18.88
C HIS A 90 -5.51 -0.35 -19.19
N LYS A 91 -6.69 -0.99 -19.16
CA LYS A 91 -7.98 -0.36 -19.53
C LYS A 91 -8.26 0.94 -18.77
N ASP A 92 -7.79 1.04 -17.53
CA ASP A 92 -8.00 2.21 -16.68
C ASP A 92 -7.28 3.45 -17.19
N PHE A 93 -6.30 3.33 -18.11
CA PHE A 93 -5.72 4.47 -18.83
C PHE A 93 -6.62 5.02 -19.94
N LYS A 94 -7.80 4.43 -20.19
CA LYS A 94 -8.81 4.92 -21.14
C LYS A 94 -8.29 5.17 -22.57
N GLU A 95 -7.32 4.37 -23.02
CA GLU A 95 -6.63 4.53 -24.32
C GLU A 95 -5.89 5.87 -24.50
N LEU A 96 -5.79 6.67 -23.43
CA LEU A 96 -5.04 7.92 -23.43
C LEU A 96 -3.55 7.57 -23.39
N ARG A 97 -2.82 8.02 -24.41
CA ARG A 97 -1.40 7.72 -24.60
C ARG A 97 -0.53 8.54 -23.65
N TYR A 98 -0.55 8.19 -22.37
CA TYR A 98 0.37 8.75 -21.37
C TYR A 98 1.77 8.08 -21.41
N ASN A 99 1.99 7.11 -22.30
CA ASN A 99 3.12 6.17 -22.30
C ASN A 99 4.49 6.81 -22.06
N GLU A 100 4.83 7.92 -22.73
CA GLU A 100 6.13 8.57 -22.53
C GLU A 100 6.27 9.24 -21.16
N CYS A 101 5.18 9.78 -20.59
CA CYS A 101 5.23 10.47 -19.30
C CYS A 101 5.08 9.51 -18.11
N LEU A 102 4.34 8.41 -18.25
CA LEU A 102 4.20 7.40 -17.18
C LEU A 102 5.50 6.69 -16.84
N MET A 103 6.39 6.54 -17.83
CA MET A 103 7.71 5.94 -17.63
C MET A 103 8.59 6.72 -16.64
N ASN A 104 8.28 7.99 -16.37
CA ASN A 104 8.97 8.76 -15.33
C ASN A 104 8.74 8.19 -13.92
N PHE A 105 7.66 7.44 -13.71
CA PHE A 105 7.27 6.89 -12.40
C PHE A 105 7.59 5.40 -12.25
N SER A 106 8.11 4.75 -13.30
CA SER A 106 8.47 3.32 -13.24
C SER A 106 9.77 3.11 -12.46
N GLY A 107 9.81 2.07 -11.63
CA GLY A 107 10.95 1.74 -10.76
C GLY A 107 12.30 1.59 -11.49
N ASN A 108 12.28 1.24 -12.78
CA ASN A 108 13.46 1.03 -13.63
C ASN A 108 14.01 2.31 -14.30
N GLY A 109 13.33 3.46 -14.16
CA GLY A 109 13.74 4.73 -14.77
C GLY A 109 13.70 4.73 -16.32
N LYS A 110 14.10 5.85 -16.92
CA LYS A 110 13.99 6.13 -18.37
C LYS A 110 14.78 5.20 -19.30
N ASN A 111 15.70 4.40 -18.77
CA ASN A 111 16.68 3.63 -19.57
C ASN A 111 16.40 2.12 -19.63
N GLY A 112 15.37 1.63 -18.91
CA GLY A 112 14.90 0.25 -19.08
C GLY A 112 13.95 0.18 -20.26
N ALA A 113 14.20 -0.71 -21.21
CA ALA A 113 13.22 -1.04 -22.24
C ALA A 113 11.91 -1.43 -21.54
N SER A 114 10.87 -0.60 -21.65
CA SER A 114 9.56 -0.95 -21.13
C SER A 114 9.02 -2.07 -22.01
N GLU A 115 8.95 -3.27 -21.44
CA GLU A 115 8.14 -4.36 -21.99
C GLU A 115 6.63 -4.08 -21.80
N GLY A 116 6.19 -2.84 -22.04
CA GLY A 116 4.80 -2.40 -21.86
C GLY A 116 4.32 -2.42 -20.40
N ARG A 117 5.21 -2.18 -19.43
CA ARG A 117 4.94 -2.39 -17.99
C ARG A 117 5.49 -1.25 -17.13
N ILE A 118 4.68 -0.81 -16.17
CA ILE A 118 5.04 0.18 -15.15
C ILE A 118 5.15 -0.55 -13.82
N THR A 119 6.25 -0.36 -13.08
CA THR A 119 6.59 -1.17 -11.91
C THR A 119 6.96 -0.33 -10.69
N HIS A 120 6.84 -0.91 -9.50
CA HIS A 120 7.45 -0.40 -8.27
C HIS A 120 8.14 -1.52 -7.49
N GLY A 121 9.14 -1.16 -6.67
CA GLY A 121 9.93 -2.14 -5.90
C GLY A 121 9.35 -2.54 -4.54
N PHE A 122 8.30 -1.88 -4.07
CA PHE A 122 7.63 -2.24 -2.81
C PHE A 122 6.88 -3.56 -2.96
N GLN A 123 7.02 -4.44 -1.98
CA GLN A 123 6.24 -5.68 -1.89
C GLN A 123 5.08 -5.48 -0.92
N LEU A 124 3.95 -4.98 -1.43
CA LEU A 124 2.80 -4.62 -0.60
C LEU A 124 1.73 -5.71 -0.59
N LYS A 125 0.97 -5.77 0.50
CA LYS A 125 -0.31 -6.51 0.60
C LYS A 125 -1.34 -5.65 1.30
N SER A 126 -2.61 -5.80 0.93
CA SER A 126 -3.71 -5.22 1.69
C SER A 126 -3.85 -5.96 3.02
N ALA A 127 -4.14 -5.26 4.11
CA ALA A 127 -4.47 -5.88 5.38
C ALA A 127 -5.85 -6.56 5.36
N TYR A 128 -6.74 -6.09 4.48
CA TYR A 128 -8.11 -6.57 4.32
C TYR A 128 -8.24 -7.35 2.99
N GLU A 129 -7.65 -8.54 2.92
CA GLU A 129 -7.79 -9.44 1.75
C GLU A 129 -9.10 -10.24 1.79
N ASN A 130 -9.41 -10.94 0.70
CA ASN A 130 -10.52 -11.91 0.62
C ASN A 130 -11.90 -11.36 1.05
N ASN A 131 -12.17 -10.08 0.80
CA ASN A 131 -13.44 -9.41 1.11
C ASN A 131 -13.84 -9.50 2.59
N LEU A 132 -12.86 -9.42 3.51
CA LEU A 132 -13.11 -9.39 4.97
C LEU A 132 -14.06 -8.25 5.37
N MET A 133 -14.06 -7.14 4.63
CA MET A 133 -15.12 -6.13 4.67
C MET A 133 -15.82 -6.07 3.30
N PRO A 134 -17.17 -6.10 3.27
CA PRO A 134 -17.91 -6.02 2.01
C PRO A 134 -17.90 -4.61 1.40
N TYR A 135 -17.66 -3.59 2.22
CA TYR A 135 -17.61 -2.19 1.83
C TYR A 135 -16.84 -1.40 2.89
N THR A 136 -16.19 -0.32 2.46
CA THR A 136 -15.57 0.68 3.33
C THR A 136 -16.30 2.00 3.21
N ASN A 137 -16.77 2.37 2.02
CA ASN A 137 -17.76 3.43 1.83
C ASN A 137 -19.17 2.82 1.69
N TYR A 138 -20.14 3.38 2.41
CA TYR A 138 -21.52 2.91 2.47
C TYR A 138 -22.49 4.10 2.38
N THR A 139 -22.81 4.52 1.17
CA THR A 139 -23.87 5.51 0.90
C THR A 139 -25.09 4.83 0.32
N PHE A 140 -26.17 5.58 0.06
CA PHE A 140 -27.35 5.03 -0.61
C PHE A 140 -27.00 4.53 -2.03
N ASP A 141 -26.32 5.37 -2.81
CA ASP A 141 -26.03 5.13 -4.23
C ASP A 141 -24.78 4.28 -4.48
N PHE A 142 -23.81 4.28 -3.55
CA PHE A 142 -22.56 3.55 -3.70
C PHE A 142 -22.18 2.78 -2.43
N LYS A 143 -21.82 1.51 -2.60
CA LYS A 143 -21.31 0.63 -1.55
C LYS A 143 -20.14 -0.15 -2.12
N GLY A 144 -18.95 0.04 -1.56
CA GLY A 144 -17.76 -0.60 -2.10
C GLY A 144 -16.54 -0.42 -1.22
N VAL A 145 -15.52 -1.24 -1.46
CA VAL A 145 -14.21 -1.12 -0.82
C VAL A 145 -13.39 -0.14 -1.64
N ILE A 146 -13.10 1.02 -1.08
CA ILE A 146 -12.25 2.07 -1.68
C ILE A 146 -11.17 2.57 -0.73
N ASP A 147 -11.21 2.15 0.54
CA ASP A 147 -10.22 2.46 1.56
C ASP A 147 -9.33 1.25 1.82
N TYR A 148 -8.02 1.48 1.96
CA TYR A 148 -7.05 0.41 2.08
C TYR A 148 -5.97 0.74 3.11
N ILE A 149 -5.49 -0.31 3.77
CA ILE A 149 -4.23 -0.31 4.52
C ILE A 149 -3.31 -1.34 3.85
N PHE A 150 -2.35 -0.87 3.06
CA PHE A 150 -1.28 -1.68 2.50
C PHE A 150 -0.08 -1.71 3.45
N TYR A 151 0.62 -2.84 3.50
CA TYR A 151 1.83 -3.02 4.31
C TYR A 151 2.91 -3.78 3.55
N SER A 152 4.18 -3.55 3.88
CA SER A 152 5.32 -4.33 3.36
C SER A 152 5.26 -5.79 3.84
N ASN A 153 4.89 -6.71 2.94
CA ASN A 153 4.65 -8.13 3.25
C ASN A 153 5.92 -8.91 3.63
N THR A 154 7.09 -8.37 3.29
CA THR A 154 8.41 -8.94 3.63
C THR A 154 8.83 -8.62 5.07
N HIS A 155 8.20 -7.63 5.69
CA HIS A 155 8.57 -7.11 7.00
C HIS A 155 7.50 -7.31 8.05
N MET A 156 6.24 -7.41 7.64
CA MET A 156 5.11 -7.40 8.57
C MET A 156 4.14 -8.54 8.30
N ASN A 157 3.56 -9.05 9.38
CA ASN A 157 2.42 -9.96 9.36
C ASN A 157 1.17 -9.26 9.89
N VAL A 158 0.00 -9.61 9.36
CA VAL A 158 -1.29 -9.20 9.94
C VAL A 158 -1.65 -10.17 11.05
N LEU A 159 -1.78 -9.68 12.28
CA LEU A 159 -2.25 -10.46 13.43
C LEU A 159 -3.78 -10.49 13.53
N GLY A 160 -4.43 -9.42 13.08
CA GLY A 160 -5.88 -9.31 13.09
C GLY A 160 -6.36 -7.99 12.50
N VAL A 161 -7.64 -7.95 12.15
CA VAL A 161 -8.33 -6.77 11.65
C VAL A 161 -9.64 -6.55 12.40
N LEU A 162 -10.08 -5.31 12.48
CA LEU A 162 -11.44 -4.99 12.90
C LEU A 162 -12.40 -5.37 11.77
N GLY A 163 -13.32 -6.29 12.05
CA GLY A 163 -14.35 -6.72 11.10
C GLY A 163 -15.40 -5.63 10.81
N PRO A 164 -16.31 -5.89 9.86
CA PRO A 164 -17.37 -4.94 9.52
C PRO A 164 -18.33 -4.72 10.69
N LEU A 165 -19.03 -3.58 10.66
CA LEU A 165 -20.24 -3.42 11.47
C LEU A 165 -21.21 -4.55 11.12
N ASP A 166 -21.92 -5.08 12.13
CA ASP A 166 -22.88 -6.17 11.95
C ASP A 166 -23.91 -5.81 10.87
N PRO A 167 -23.92 -6.52 9.72
CA PRO A 167 -24.86 -6.23 8.64
C PRO A 167 -26.32 -6.42 9.06
N GLN A 168 -26.59 -7.33 10.02
CA GLN A 168 -27.96 -7.53 10.51
C GLN A 168 -28.45 -6.32 11.29
N TRP A 169 -27.58 -5.68 12.08
CA TRP A 169 -27.93 -4.45 12.79
C TRP A 169 -28.28 -3.31 11.82
N LEU A 170 -27.58 -3.19 10.68
CA LEU A 170 -27.93 -2.22 9.63
C LEU A 170 -29.33 -2.49 9.06
N VAL A 171 -29.65 -3.76 8.79
CA VAL A 171 -30.97 -4.19 8.30
C VAL A 171 -32.07 -3.92 9.32
N ASP A 172 -31.86 -4.31 10.58
CA ASP A 172 -32.83 -4.17 11.67
C ASP A 172 -33.16 -2.70 11.99
N ASN A 173 -32.24 -1.78 11.70
CA ASN A 173 -32.41 -0.34 11.90
C ASN A 173 -32.74 0.41 10.59
N ASN A 174 -33.00 -0.31 9.50
CA ASN A 174 -33.33 0.25 8.18
C ASN A 174 -32.28 1.26 7.66
N ILE A 175 -31.00 1.05 7.97
CA ILE A 175 -29.92 1.93 7.54
C ILE A 175 -29.46 1.49 6.15
N THR A 176 -29.77 2.30 5.14
CA THR A 176 -29.47 2.01 3.72
C THR A 176 -28.30 2.81 3.16
N GLY A 177 -27.76 3.74 3.95
CA GLY A 177 -26.61 4.58 3.65
C GLY A 177 -26.17 5.35 4.89
N CYS A 178 -24.93 5.82 4.87
CA CYS A 178 -24.31 6.65 5.89
C CYS A 178 -23.92 8.03 5.28
N PRO A 179 -23.69 9.08 6.10
CA PRO A 179 -23.75 9.08 7.57
C PRO A 179 -25.17 8.87 8.14
N HIS A 180 -25.23 8.46 9.40
CA HIS A 180 -26.43 8.19 10.20
C HIS A 180 -26.22 8.77 11.62
N PRO A 181 -27.26 9.11 12.42
CA PRO A 181 -27.07 9.60 13.79
C PRO A 181 -26.17 8.75 14.70
N HIS A 182 -26.02 7.45 14.40
CA HIS A 182 -25.12 6.51 15.10
C HIS A 182 -23.85 6.16 14.32
N ILE A 183 -23.71 6.60 13.06
CA ILE A 183 -22.56 6.35 12.19
C ILE A 183 -22.12 7.69 11.57
N PRO A 184 -21.09 8.36 12.11
CA PRO A 184 -20.83 9.77 11.83
C PRO A 184 -20.16 10.04 10.47
N SER A 185 -19.77 9.01 9.73
CA SER A 185 -19.16 9.10 8.40
C SER A 185 -19.83 8.10 7.46
N ASP A 186 -19.80 8.39 6.17
CA ASP A 186 -20.12 7.45 5.09
C ASP A 186 -19.04 6.39 4.86
N HIS A 187 -17.85 6.54 5.47
CA HIS A 187 -16.81 5.52 5.51
C HIS A 187 -16.75 4.81 6.86
N PHE A 188 -16.57 3.48 6.84
CA PHE A 188 -16.22 2.67 8.00
C PHE A 188 -14.70 2.65 8.19
N SER A 189 -14.27 2.81 9.43
CA SER A 189 -12.84 2.79 9.77
C SER A 189 -12.20 1.43 9.53
N LEU A 190 -11.01 1.42 8.94
CA LEU A 190 -10.14 0.26 8.91
C LEU A 190 -9.21 0.28 10.12
N LEU A 191 -9.01 -0.87 10.76
CA LEU A 191 -8.07 -1.05 11.86
C LEU A 191 -7.42 -2.42 11.73
N THR A 192 -6.09 -2.44 11.68
CA THR A 192 -5.29 -3.67 11.61
C THR A 192 -4.21 -3.68 12.68
N GLN A 193 -3.92 -4.87 13.22
CA GLN A 193 -2.79 -5.12 14.08
C GLN A 193 -1.67 -5.77 13.23
N LEU A 194 -0.55 -5.06 13.10
CA LEU A 194 0.63 -5.54 12.37
C LEU A 194 1.74 -5.95 13.33
N GLU A 195 2.38 -7.07 13.05
CA GLU A 195 3.61 -7.51 13.70
C GLU A 195 4.79 -7.17 12.79
N LEU A 196 5.70 -6.29 13.24
CA LEU A 196 6.90 -5.92 12.51
C LEU A 196 8.09 -6.81 12.89
N HIS A 197 8.71 -7.41 11.88
CA HIS A 197 9.91 -8.23 11.97
C HIS A 197 11.10 -7.37 11.51
N PRO A 198 11.94 -6.86 12.43
CA PRO A 198 13.13 -6.11 12.04
C PRO A 198 14.08 -7.03 11.24
N PRO A 199 14.79 -6.51 10.22
CA PRO A 199 15.74 -7.31 9.46
C PRO A 199 16.76 -7.93 10.41
N LEU A 200 16.96 -9.25 10.29
CA LEU A 200 17.99 -9.96 11.05
C LEU A 200 19.33 -9.30 10.73
N LEU A 201 20.03 -8.79 11.75
CA LEU A 201 21.42 -8.39 11.60
C LEU A 201 22.18 -9.59 11.00
N PRO A 202 22.99 -9.41 9.95
CA PRO A 202 23.79 -10.49 9.42
C PRO A 202 24.59 -11.09 10.58
N LEU A 203 24.48 -12.41 10.74
CA LEU A 203 25.17 -13.14 11.80
C LEU A 203 26.66 -12.80 11.68
N VAL A 204 27.18 -12.00 12.61
CA VAL A 204 28.61 -11.70 12.65
C VAL A 204 29.29 -12.99 13.12
N ASN A 205 29.73 -13.79 12.14
CA ASN A 205 30.61 -14.95 12.26
C ASN A 205 30.24 -16.02 13.32
N GLY A 206 29.55 -17.07 12.89
CA GLY A 206 29.95 -18.44 13.26
C GLY A 206 29.36 -19.08 14.52
N VAL A 207 28.23 -18.65 15.07
CA VAL A 207 27.58 -19.39 16.17
C VAL A 207 26.33 -20.12 15.66
N HIS A 208 26.44 -21.43 15.50
CA HIS A 208 25.29 -22.33 15.30
C HIS A 208 24.36 -22.25 16.52
N LEU A 209 23.09 -21.92 16.30
CA LEU A 209 22.05 -22.20 17.30
C LEU A 209 21.71 -23.70 17.27
N PRO A 210 21.54 -24.35 18.43
CA PRO A 210 21.18 -25.76 18.46
C PRO A 210 19.75 -25.94 17.93
N ASN A 211 19.58 -26.87 17.00
CA ASN A 211 18.29 -27.30 16.47
C ASN A 211 17.30 -27.51 17.62
N ARG A 212 16.23 -26.71 17.66
CA ARG A 212 15.07 -27.01 18.50
C ARG A 212 14.34 -28.20 17.87
N ARG A 213 14.26 -29.30 18.63
CA ARG A 213 13.28 -30.37 18.42
C ARG A 213 11.90 -29.88 18.84
#